data_AF-A0A924K9D7-F1
#
_entry.id   AF-A0A924K9D7-F1
#
_cell.length_a   1.000
_cell.length_b   1.000
_cell.length_c   1.000
_cell.angle_alpha   90.00
_cell.angle_beta   90.00
_cell.angle_gamma   90.00
#
_symmetry.space_group_name_H-M   'P 1'
#
loop_
_entity.id
_entity.type
_entity.pdbx_description
1 polymer ?
#
loop_
_entity_poly.entity_id
_entity_poly.type
_entity_poly.pdbx_seq_one_letter_code
_entity_poly.pdbx_strand_id
1 'polypeptide(L)'
;MKKLLLLSVLLSLLCSCPSTKIVSTWCEPDKEITIANLNKVLVVAMFRDETSNRKAEDQMVGYLKGKGIVSYNYLDENFNRKEEKAIREMIKNDGFDGAVTMRLVDVEKEKIYNPSETNYYPSYYQNFSGYYYSCLYSFA
;
A
#
# COMPACT_ATOMS: atom_id res chain seq x y z
N MET A 1 34.60 24.61 6.42
CA MET A 1 34.49 23.74 5.22
C MET A 1 33.92 22.35 5.56
N LYS A 2 34.47 21.61 6.54
CA LYS A 2 33.94 20.28 6.94
C LYS A 2 32.46 20.28 7.38
N LYS A 3 32.00 21.32 8.09
CA LYS A 3 30.58 21.47 8.49
C LYS A 3 29.62 21.69 7.31
N LEU A 4 30.09 22.31 6.23
CA LEU A 4 29.31 22.53 5.00
C LEU A 4 29.16 21.24 4.19
N LEU A 5 30.22 20.42 4.17
CA LEU A 5 30.21 19.07 3.55
C LEU A 5 29.29 18.09 4.31
N LEU A 6 29.27 18.15 5.64
CA LEU A 6 28.35 17.36 6.47
C LEU A 6 26.89 17.76 6.24
N LEU A 7 26.62 19.05 6.08
CA LEU A 7 25.27 19.56 5.82
C LEU A 7 24.77 19.16 4.42
N SER A 8 25.63 19.13 3.41
CA SER A 8 25.24 18.70 2.05
C SER A 8 24.93 17.21 1.98
N VAL A 9 25.68 16.38 2.72
CA VAL A 9 25.41 14.93 2.81
C VAL A 9 24.08 14.67 3.53
N LEU A 10 23.81 15.37 4.63
CA LEU A 10 22.55 15.24 5.37
C LEU A 10 21.33 15.64 4.52
N LEU A 11 21.47 16.67 3.68
CA LEU A 11 20.40 17.12 2.79
C LEU A 11 20.12 16.13 1.65
N SER A 12 21.14 15.40 1.18
CA SER A 12 20.96 14.39 0.12
C SER A 12 20.17 13.15 0.58
N LEU A 13 20.23 12.83 1.88
CA LEU A 13 19.52 11.69 2.47
C LEU A 13 17.99 11.91 2.55
N LEU A 14 17.52 13.15 2.47
CA LEU A 14 16.08 13.49 2.55
C LEU A 14 15.33 13.31 1.21
N CYS A 15 16.03 13.08 0.10
CA CYS A 15 15.43 12.97 -1.24
C CYS A 15 15.01 11.54 -1.64
N SER A 16 15.23 10.51 -0.81
CA SER A 16 15.01 9.11 -1.20
C SER A 16 13.61 8.57 -0.84
N CYS A 17 12.54 9.34 -1.04
CA CYS A 17 11.19 8.83 -0.84
C CYS A 17 10.66 8.18 -2.14
N PRO A 18 10.52 6.85 -2.24
CA PRO A 18 9.86 6.22 -3.38
C PRO A 18 8.38 6.59 -3.36
N SER A 19 7.97 7.48 -4.26
CA SER A 19 6.57 7.89 -4.41
C SER A 19 5.85 6.94 -5.37
N THR A 20 4.77 6.31 -4.91
CA THR A 20 3.87 5.53 -5.76
C THR A 20 3.18 6.49 -6.75
N LYS A 21 3.42 6.31 -8.04
CA LYS A 21 2.81 7.15 -9.09
C LYS A 21 1.58 6.46 -9.65
N ILE A 22 0.49 7.22 -9.77
CA ILE A 22 -0.69 6.79 -10.53
C ILE A 22 -0.29 6.83 -12.02
N VAL A 23 -0.22 5.66 -12.66
CA VAL A 23 0.28 5.53 -14.04
C VAL A 23 -0.77 5.91 -15.08
N SER A 24 -2.04 5.68 -14.77
CA SER A 24 -3.16 6.05 -15.65
C SER A 24 -4.45 6.24 -14.84
N THR A 25 -5.28 7.18 -15.27
CA THR A 25 -6.64 7.37 -14.75
C THR A 25 -7.51 7.75 -15.92
N TRP A 26 -8.65 7.09 -16.04
CA TRP A 26 -9.64 7.38 -17.07
C TRP A 26 -10.97 7.67 -16.36
N CYS A 27 -11.56 8.81 -16.69
CA CYS A 27 -12.89 9.22 -16.26
C CYS A 27 -13.66 9.62 -17.52
N GLU A 28 -14.96 9.31 -17.54
CA GLU A 28 -15.81 9.71 -18.65
C GLU A 28 -15.94 11.26 -18.64
N PRO A 29 -15.64 11.96 -19.75
CA PRO A 29 -15.52 13.42 -19.76
C PRO A 29 -16.83 14.16 -19.43
N ASP A 30 -17.97 13.51 -19.65
CA ASP A 30 -19.31 14.12 -19.51
C ASP A 30 -20.06 13.65 -18.23
N LYS A 31 -19.40 12.92 -17.32
CA LYS A 31 -20.00 12.47 -16.05
C LYS A 31 -19.14 12.84 -14.85
N GLU A 32 -19.61 13.80 -14.08
CA GLU A 32 -19.08 14.08 -12.74
C GLU A 32 -19.73 13.14 -11.72
N ILE A 33 -19.04 12.04 -11.39
CA ILE A 33 -19.50 11.13 -10.33
C ILE A 33 -19.13 11.73 -8.98
N THR A 34 -20.11 12.31 -8.30
CA THR A 34 -19.94 12.79 -6.93
C THR A 34 -20.29 11.67 -5.94
N ILE A 35 -19.30 11.19 -5.20
CA ILE A 35 -19.47 10.13 -4.16
C ILE A 35 -20.54 10.53 -3.11
N ALA A 36 -20.77 11.83 -2.91
CA ALA A 36 -21.80 12.34 -2.03
C ALA A 36 -23.23 11.89 -2.41
N ASN A 37 -23.51 11.74 -3.71
CA ASN A 37 -24.83 11.40 -4.24
C ASN A 37 -25.11 9.89 -4.24
N LEU A 38 -24.10 9.05 -3.99
CA LEU A 38 -24.29 7.62 -3.85
C LEU A 38 -24.82 7.32 -2.45
N ASN A 39 -25.86 6.50 -2.30
CA ASN A 39 -26.36 6.08 -0.99
C ASN A 39 -25.81 4.72 -0.59
N LYS A 40 -25.78 3.77 -1.52
CA LYS A 40 -25.33 2.40 -1.28
C LYS A 40 -24.40 1.93 -2.39
N VAL A 41 -23.18 1.56 -2.03
CA VAL A 41 -22.12 1.19 -2.99
C VAL A 41 -21.63 -0.22 -2.71
N LEU A 42 -21.69 -1.09 -3.71
CA LEU A 42 -21.15 -2.45 -3.62
C LEU A 42 -19.65 -2.44 -3.94
N VAL A 43 -18.82 -3.02 -3.07
CA VAL A 43 -17.38 -3.10 -3.28
C VAL A 43 -16.97 -4.54 -3.51
N VAL A 44 -16.38 -4.83 -4.67
CA VAL A 44 -15.97 -6.18 -5.10
C VAL A 44 -14.48 -6.20 -5.41
N ALA A 45 -13.72 -7.03 -4.71
CA ALA A 45 -12.31 -7.31 -5.00
C ALA A 45 -12.14 -8.69 -5.66
N MET A 46 -11.43 -8.73 -6.79
CA MET A 46 -11.14 -9.94 -7.55
C MET A 46 -9.63 -10.22 -7.56
N PHE A 47 -9.14 -10.77 -6.46
CA PHE A 47 -7.79 -11.31 -6.30
C PHE A 47 -7.81 -12.83 -6.16
N ARG A 48 -6.61 -13.42 -6.31
CA ARG A 48 -6.39 -14.87 -6.21
C ARG A 48 -6.54 -15.41 -4.78
N ASP A 49 -6.28 -14.57 -3.78
CA ASP A 49 -6.36 -14.92 -2.37
C ASP A 49 -7.54 -14.20 -1.71
N GLU A 50 -8.37 -14.98 -1.01
CA GLU A 50 -9.57 -14.49 -0.34
C GLU A 50 -9.23 -13.54 0.81
N THR A 51 -8.13 -13.76 1.52
CA THR A 51 -7.69 -12.88 2.60
C THR A 51 -7.36 -11.48 2.06
N SER A 52 -6.69 -11.46 0.91
CA SER A 52 -6.36 -10.23 0.18
C SER A 52 -7.62 -9.53 -0.34
N ASN A 53 -8.65 -10.29 -0.79
CA ASN A 53 -9.94 -9.72 -1.21
C ASN A 53 -10.61 -9.00 -0.06
N ARG A 54 -10.82 -9.70 1.07
CA ARG A 54 -11.50 -9.14 2.25
C ARG A 54 -10.79 -7.87 2.73
N LYS A 55 -9.45 -7.89 2.82
CA LYS A 55 -8.66 -6.71 3.23
C LYS A 55 -8.87 -5.50 2.31
N ALA A 56 -8.86 -5.69 0.99
CA ALA A 56 -9.05 -4.55 0.09
C ALA A 56 -10.48 -4.03 0.11
N GLU A 57 -11.47 -4.92 0.20
CA GLU A 57 -12.87 -4.51 0.34
C GLU A 57 -13.09 -3.72 1.63
N ASP A 58 -12.56 -4.19 2.76
CA ASP A 58 -12.66 -3.52 4.06
C ASP A 58 -12.02 -2.13 4.01
N GLN A 59 -10.82 -2.01 3.44
CA GLN A 59 -10.15 -0.72 3.27
C GLN A 59 -10.94 0.23 2.37
N MET A 60 -11.47 -0.28 1.25
CA MET A 60 -12.26 0.52 0.31
C MET A 60 -13.58 1.01 0.92
N VAL A 61 -14.28 0.16 1.67
CA VAL A 61 -15.50 0.54 2.41
C VAL A 61 -15.19 1.62 3.46
N GLY A 62 -14.01 1.58 4.09
CA GLY A 62 -13.54 2.63 4.99
C GLY A 62 -13.53 4.02 4.35
N TYR A 63 -13.17 4.14 3.06
CA TYR A 63 -13.18 5.41 2.33
C TYR A 63 -14.59 5.88 1.94
N LEU A 64 -15.58 4.99 1.92
CA LEU A 64 -16.97 5.28 1.52
C LEU A 64 -17.83 5.83 2.66
N LYS A 65 -17.22 6.25 3.80
CA LYS A 65 -17.91 6.89 4.94
C LYS A 65 -19.14 6.10 5.43
N GLY A 66 -19.07 4.77 5.43
CA GLY A 66 -20.15 3.89 5.89
C GLY A 66 -21.24 3.57 4.86
N LYS A 67 -21.11 4.05 3.62
CA LYS A 67 -22.04 3.74 2.50
C LYS A 67 -21.64 2.51 1.69
N GLY A 68 -20.43 2.00 1.93
CA GLY A 68 -19.87 0.84 1.24
C GLY A 68 -20.34 -0.46 1.86
N ILE A 69 -20.66 -1.44 1.02
CA ILE A 69 -20.97 -2.81 1.42
C ILE A 69 -19.98 -3.74 0.75
N VAL A 70 -19.34 -4.58 1.56
CA VAL A 70 -18.37 -5.59 1.11
C VAL A 70 -19.08 -6.73 0.37
N SER A 71 -18.48 -7.19 -0.72
CA SER A 71 -19.06 -8.23 -1.55
C SER A 71 -19.07 -9.59 -0.87
N TYR A 72 -18.07 -9.90 -0.03
CA TYR A 72 -17.99 -11.20 0.64
C TYR A 72 -19.11 -11.44 1.66
N ASN A 73 -19.68 -10.38 2.26
CA ASN A 73 -20.86 -10.51 3.12
C ASN A 73 -22.17 -10.51 2.33
N TYR A 74 -22.18 -9.87 1.16
CA TYR A 74 -23.39 -9.69 0.35
C TYR A 74 -23.62 -10.84 -0.64
N LEU A 75 -22.54 -11.45 -1.14
CA LEU A 75 -22.53 -12.50 -2.16
C LEU A 75 -22.08 -13.86 -1.58
N ASP A 76 -22.57 -14.21 -0.38
CA ASP A 76 -22.21 -15.41 0.41
C ASP A 76 -22.52 -16.77 -0.30
N GLU A 77 -22.02 -17.91 0.21
CA GLU A 77 -21.98 -19.27 -0.39
C GLU A 77 -23.24 -19.78 -1.12
N ASN A 78 -24.42 -19.25 -0.83
CA ASN A 78 -25.66 -19.54 -1.55
C ASN A 78 -25.77 -18.84 -2.93
N PHE A 79 -24.74 -18.09 -3.33
CA PHE A 79 -24.75 -17.29 -4.56
C PHE A 79 -24.41 -18.10 -5.81
N ASN A 80 -25.40 -18.37 -6.66
CA ASN A 80 -25.19 -19.02 -7.94
C ASN A 80 -24.63 -18.02 -8.98
N ARG A 81 -23.30 -17.99 -9.13
CA ARG A 81 -22.59 -17.13 -10.10
C ARG A 81 -23.00 -17.35 -11.56
N LYS A 82 -23.74 -18.41 -11.87
CA LYS A 82 -24.22 -18.71 -13.24
C LYS A 82 -25.46 -17.89 -13.62
N GLU A 83 -26.17 -17.29 -12.67
CA GLU A 83 -27.43 -16.58 -12.92
C GLU A 83 -27.25 -15.05 -12.90
N GLU A 84 -26.53 -14.54 -13.89
CA GLU A 84 -26.24 -13.10 -14.02
C GLU A 84 -27.48 -12.20 -13.94
N LYS A 85 -28.62 -12.64 -14.52
CA LYS A 85 -29.87 -11.87 -14.50
C LYS A 85 -30.43 -11.70 -13.09
N ALA A 86 -30.48 -12.79 -12.32
CA ALA A 86 -30.96 -12.76 -10.95
C ALA A 86 -30.09 -11.84 -10.07
N ILE A 87 -28.78 -11.86 -10.29
CA ILE A 87 -27.81 -11.00 -9.58
C ILE A 87 -28.09 -9.52 -9.88
N ARG A 88 -28.26 -9.17 -11.15
CA ARG A 88 -28.55 -7.79 -11.56
C ARG A 88 -29.87 -7.29 -10.99
N GLU A 89 -30.90 -8.14 -10.96
CA GLU A 89 -32.20 -7.79 -10.39
C GLU A 89 -32.12 -7.61 -8.88
N MET A 90 -31.44 -8.50 -8.16
CA MET A 90 -31.24 -8.39 -6.72
C MET A 90 -30.49 -7.11 -6.35
N ILE A 91 -29.36 -6.80 -7.02
CA ILE A 91 -28.61 -5.56 -6.78
C ILE A 91 -29.46 -4.31 -7.02
N LYS A 92 -30.32 -4.32 -8.05
CA LYS A 92 -31.25 -3.21 -8.32
C LYS A 92 -32.34 -3.10 -7.26
N ASN A 93 -32.94 -4.22 -6.87
CA ASN A 93 -34.00 -4.27 -5.87
C ASN A 93 -33.49 -3.85 -4.49
N ASP A 94 -32.25 -4.18 -4.17
CA ASP A 94 -31.59 -3.84 -2.91
C ASP A 94 -31.11 -2.37 -2.85
N GLY A 95 -31.33 -1.60 -3.92
CA GLY A 95 -31.10 -0.15 -3.94
C GLY A 95 -29.63 0.25 -4.01
N PHE A 96 -28.79 -0.53 -4.69
CA PHE A 96 -27.39 -0.15 -4.93
C PHE A 96 -27.31 0.90 -6.05
N ASP A 97 -26.69 2.04 -5.74
CA ASP A 97 -26.52 3.18 -6.66
C ASP A 97 -25.20 3.12 -7.43
N GLY A 98 -24.25 2.29 -6.96
CA GLY A 98 -22.93 2.16 -7.56
C GLY A 98 -22.22 0.88 -7.18
N ALA A 99 -21.24 0.50 -7.99
CA ALA A 99 -20.35 -0.61 -7.72
C ALA A 99 -18.90 -0.21 -7.98
N VAL A 100 -18.01 -0.63 -7.09
CA VAL A 100 -16.56 -0.48 -7.20
C VAL A 100 -15.97 -1.86 -7.37
N THR A 101 -15.29 -2.09 -8.49
CA THR A 101 -14.61 -3.36 -8.77
C THR A 101 -13.10 -3.17 -8.77
N MET A 102 -12.38 -4.00 -8.04
CA MET A 102 -10.93 -3.97 -7.95
C MET A 102 -10.35 -5.28 -8.49
N ARG A 103 -9.26 -5.19 -9.27
CA ARG A 103 -8.54 -6.35 -9.80
C ARG A 103 -7.04 -6.09 -9.72
N LEU A 104 -6.29 -7.11 -9.30
CA LEU A 104 -4.83 -7.07 -9.35
C LEU A 104 -4.38 -7.39 -10.76
N VAL A 105 -3.78 -6.41 -11.43
CA VAL A 105 -3.26 -6.55 -12.79
C VAL A 105 -1.86 -7.17 -12.76
N ASP A 106 -0.98 -6.63 -11.93
CA ASP A 106 0.40 -7.12 -11.78
C ASP A 106 0.98 -6.78 -10.40
N VAL A 107 2.01 -7.52 -9.98
CA VAL A 107 2.78 -7.28 -8.77
C VAL A 107 4.27 -7.24 -9.13
N GLU A 108 4.79 -6.04 -9.33
CA GLU A 108 6.24 -5.84 -9.45
C GLU A 108 6.86 -5.90 -8.04
N LYS A 109 7.68 -6.94 -7.79
CA LYS A 109 8.48 -7.05 -6.56
C LYS A 109 9.91 -6.60 -6.85
N GLU A 110 10.22 -5.35 -6.55
CA GLU A 110 11.60 -4.88 -6.59
C GLU A 110 12.36 -5.43 -5.37
N LYS A 111 13.22 -6.43 -5.60
CA LYS A 111 14.17 -6.89 -4.58
C LYS A 111 15.36 -5.95 -4.61
N ILE A 112 15.39 -4.98 -3.69
CA ILE A 112 16.60 -4.22 -3.41
C ILE A 112 17.61 -5.21 -2.80
N TYR A 113 18.55 -5.68 -3.61
CA TYR A 113 19.67 -6.48 -3.14
C TYR A 113 20.60 -5.56 -2.37
N ASN A 114 20.46 -5.52 -1.04
CA ASN A 114 21.47 -4.95 -0.17
C ASN A 114 22.58 -6.00 -0.05
N PRO A 115 23.77 -5.82 -0.67
CA PRO A 115 24.90 -6.67 -0.36
C PRO A 115 25.10 -6.64 1.16
N SER A 116 25.22 -7.82 1.78
CA SER A 116 25.69 -7.89 3.16
C SER A 116 27.03 -7.19 3.20
N GLU A 117 27.08 -5.97 3.73
CA GLU A 117 28.34 -5.35 4.06
C GLU A 117 29.01 -6.28 5.06
N THR A 118 29.99 -7.05 4.59
CA THR A 118 30.95 -7.73 5.46
C THR A 118 31.76 -6.62 6.12
N ASN A 119 31.16 -5.97 7.11
CA ASN A 119 31.81 -4.99 7.95
C ASN A 119 32.86 -5.76 8.76
N TYR A 120 34.06 -5.87 8.20
CA TYR A 120 35.24 -6.34 8.90
C TYR A 120 35.63 -5.25 9.91
N TYR A 121 34.84 -5.14 10.98
CA TYR A 121 35.12 -4.22 12.06
C TYR A 121 36.43 -4.67 12.71
N PRO A 122 37.49 -3.83 12.70
CA PRO A 122 38.74 -4.18 13.33
C PRO A 122 38.48 -4.56 14.79
N SER A 123 38.99 -5.71 15.24
CA SER A 123 38.76 -6.29 16.58
C SER A 123 38.90 -5.27 17.73
N TYR A 124 39.74 -4.25 17.54
CA TYR A 124 39.95 -3.16 18.47
C TYR A 124 38.69 -2.31 18.79
N TYR A 125 37.70 -2.25 17.90
CA TYR A 125 36.44 -1.53 18.10
C TYR A 125 35.34 -2.37 18.76
N GLN A 126 35.55 -3.68 18.97
CA GLN A 126 34.51 -4.58 19.51
C GLN A 126 34.38 -4.51 21.03
N ASN A 127 35.40 -3.98 21.73
CA ASN A 127 35.40 -3.87 23.19
C ASN A 127 35.47 -2.41 23.63
N PHE A 128 34.57 -2.00 24.52
CA PHE A 128 34.52 -0.66 25.10
C PHE A 128 35.84 -0.26 25.80
N SER A 129 36.57 -1.25 26.32
CA SER A 129 37.90 -1.07 26.90
C SER A 129 39.00 -0.75 25.88
N GLY A 130 38.86 -1.25 24.64
CA GLY A 130 39.80 -0.99 23.55
C GLY A 130 39.85 0.50 23.27
N TYR A 131 38.69 1.11 22.99
CA TYR A 131 38.54 2.53 22.60
C TYR A 131 39.20 3.53 23.57
N TYR A 132 39.21 3.22 24.87
CA TYR A 132 39.85 4.07 25.89
C TYR A 132 41.38 4.02 25.85
N TYR A 133 41.95 2.87 25.49
CA TYR A 133 43.41 2.66 25.51
C TYR A 133 44.17 3.40 24.40
N SER A 134 43.62 3.55 23.18
CA SER A 134 44.31 4.29 22.11
C SER A 134 44.22 5.81 22.27
N CYS A 135 43.28 6.31 23.08
CA CYS A 135 43.19 7.74 23.37
C CYS A 135 44.29 8.19 24.36
N LEU A 136 44.80 7.27 25.18
CA LEU A 136 45.83 7.56 26.19
C LEU A 136 47.27 7.54 25.64
N TYR A 137 47.53 6.90 24.51
CA TYR A 137 48.87 6.87 23.88
C TYR A 137 49.09 7.94 22.81
N SER A 138 48.10 8.79 22.52
CA SER A 138 48.27 9.93 21.59
C SER A 138 48.68 11.24 22.29
N PHE A 139 48.94 11.19 23.61
CA PHE A 139 49.37 12.33 24.42
C PHE A 139 50.55 11.96 25.36
N ALA A 140 51.50 11.17 24.86
CA ALA A 140 52.82 11.01 25.46
C ALA A 140 53.89 11.18 24.38
#